data_AF-A0A101TWU8-F1
#
_entry.id   AF-A0A101TWU8-F1
#
_cell.length_a   1.000
_cell.length_b   1.000
_cell.length_c   1.000
_cell.angle_alpha   90.00
_cell.angle_beta   90.00
_cell.angle_gamma   90.00
#
_symmetry.space_group_name_H-M   'P 1'
#
loop_
_entity.id
_entity.type
_entity.pdbx_description
1 polymer ?
#
loop_
_entity_poly.entity_id
_entity_poly.type
_entity_poly.pdbx_seq_one_letter_code
_entity_poly.pdbx_strand_id
1 'polypeptide(L)'
;MRFKSVGRLAAVASAVLLLLGGAATSAQAAAPGPVAYSIDFSNPQEQDDNNLPEPYGRVWVQAPWGQQTALWEHPDVDINTPTLPRYPDDGPYSVRYADHPVTELCALVGEDDTGINDDDTLAAGCVPVEGPGTYTIPGPDGSVTITLYDV
;
A
#
# COMPACT_ATOMS: atom_id res chain seq x y z
N MET A 1 -33.67 -35.59 48.23
CA MET A 1 -34.16 -35.65 46.83
C MET A 1 -33.04 -36.19 45.95
N ARG A 2 -33.37 -37.10 45.03
CA ARG A 2 -32.44 -37.95 44.27
C ARG A 2 -31.83 -37.20 43.07
N PHE A 3 -30.54 -37.49 42.81
CA PHE A 3 -29.78 -37.13 41.62
C PHE A 3 -30.49 -37.54 40.32
N LYS A 4 -30.47 -36.65 39.31
CA LYS A 4 -30.47 -37.02 37.89
C LYS A 4 -29.56 -36.06 37.12
N SER A 5 -28.31 -36.47 36.96
CA SER A 5 -27.41 -35.97 35.92
C SER A 5 -27.75 -36.70 34.63
N VAL A 6 -27.98 -35.96 33.55
CA VAL A 6 -28.10 -36.51 32.19
C VAL A 6 -27.09 -35.76 31.34
N GLY A 7 -25.92 -36.38 31.16
CA GLY A 7 -24.96 -35.97 30.15
C GLY A 7 -25.39 -36.46 28.77
N ARG A 8 -25.11 -35.66 27.73
CA ARG A 8 -25.03 -36.14 26.35
C ARG A 8 -23.96 -35.38 25.57
N LEU A 9 -22.89 -36.13 25.29
CA LEU A 9 -22.13 -36.24 24.04
C LEU A 9 -21.40 -34.98 23.52
N ALA A 10 -20.10 -34.96 23.83
CA ALA A 10 -19.10 -34.25 23.06
C ALA A 10 -18.95 -34.92 21.68
N ALA A 11 -19.14 -34.15 20.60
CA ALA A 11 -18.73 -34.53 19.26
C ALA A 11 -17.31 -34.01 19.05
N VAL A 12 -16.33 -34.92 19.09
CA VAL A 12 -14.95 -34.63 18.68
C VAL A 12 -14.90 -34.77 17.17
N ALA A 13 -14.92 -33.64 16.45
CA ALA A 13 -14.65 -33.62 15.02
C ALA A 13 -13.13 -33.64 14.83
N SER A 14 -12.59 -34.82 14.50
CA SER A 14 -11.21 -34.97 14.06
C SER A 14 -11.07 -34.42 12.64
N ALA A 15 -10.54 -33.20 12.50
CA ALA A 15 -10.05 -32.71 11.22
C ALA A 15 -8.65 -33.29 10.98
N VAL A 16 -8.54 -34.18 9.99
CA VAL A 16 -7.25 -34.66 9.47
C VAL A 16 -6.67 -33.53 8.63
N LEU A 17 -5.58 -32.93 9.11
CA LEU A 17 -4.80 -31.93 8.38
C LEU A 17 -3.93 -32.65 7.34
N LEU A 18 -4.35 -32.66 6.08
CA LEU A 18 -3.49 -33.06 4.95
C LEU A 18 -2.47 -31.94 4.72
N LEU A 19 -1.27 -32.12 5.28
CA LEU A 19 -0.07 -31.32 4.97
C LEU A 19 0.37 -31.65 3.54
N LEU A 20 -0.27 -31.02 2.55
CA LEU A 20 0.29 -30.89 1.22
C LEU A 20 1.38 -29.82 1.31
N GLY A 21 2.63 -30.27 1.24
CA GLY A 21 3.80 -29.42 1.13
C GLY A 21 3.76 -28.63 -0.18
N GLY A 22 3.12 -27.47 -0.15
CA GLY A 22 3.51 -26.36 -1.02
C GLY A 22 4.78 -25.77 -0.43
N ALA A 23 5.83 -25.67 -1.24
CA ALA A 23 6.95 -24.80 -0.90
C ALA A 23 6.36 -23.39 -0.75
N ALA A 24 6.10 -22.97 0.48
CA ALA A 24 5.94 -21.56 0.79
C ALA A 24 7.31 -20.96 0.50
N THR A 25 7.46 -20.35 -0.68
CA THR A 25 8.48 -19.34 -0.89
C THR A 25 8.17 -18.26 0.13
N SER A 26 8.82 -18.33 1.29
CA SER A 26 8.77 -17.28 2.28
C SER A 26 9.36 -16.05 1.61
N ALA A 27 8.50 -15.13 1.16
CA ALA A 27 8.88 -13.77 0.83
C ALA A 27 9.67 -13.26 2.04
N GLN A 28 10.98 -13.08 1.85
CA GLN A 28 11.87 -12.77 2.95
C GLN A 28 11.77 -11.27 3.15
N ALA A 29 10.98 -10.87 4.15
CA ALA A 29 10.82 -9.48 4.52
C ALA A 29 12.20 -8.82 4.69
N ALA A 30 12.44 -7.70 4.00
CA ALA A 30 13.69 -6.96 4.16
C ALA A 30 13.83 -6.55 5.63
N ALA A 31 15.04 -6.63 6.20
CA ALA A 31 15.27 -6.16 7.57
C ALA A 31 14.95 -4.65 7.69
N PRO A 32 14.66 -4.14 8.91
CA PRO A 32 14.57 -2.70 9.14
C PRO A 32 15.78 -1.96 8.58
N GLY A 33 15.56 -0.78 7.99
CA GLY A 33 16.62 -0.06 7.31
C GLY A 33 16.15 1.12 6.46
N PRO A 34 17.09 1.76 5.75
CA PRO A 34 16.76 2.82 4.81
C PRO A 34 15.96 2.26 3.63
N VAL A 35 14.95 3.00 3.21
CA VAL A 35 14.15 2.80 2.01
C VAL A 35 14.43 3.98 1.10
N ALA A 36 15.13 3.74 -0.01
CA ALA A 36 15.33 4.72 -1.07
C ALA A 36 14.25 4.54 -2.13
N TYR A 37 13.55 5.61 -2.50
CA TYR A 37 12.38 5.50 -3.37
C TYR A 37 12.08 6.74 -4.21
N SER A 38 11.34 6.55 -5.30
CA SER A 38 10.60 7.58 -6.01
C SER A 38 9.18 7.12 -6.27
N ILE A 39 8.27 8.06 -6.49
CA ILE A 39 6.85 7.83 -6.75
C ILE A 39 6.48 8.61 -8.00
N ASP A 40 5.82 7.97 -8.95
CA ASP A 40 5.23 8.58 -10.12
C ASP A 40 3.70 8.43 -10.01
N PHE A 41 2.99 9.54 -10.15
CA PHE A 41 1.53 9.61 -10.11
C PHE A 41 1.02 9.72 -11.54
N SER A 42 -0.03 8.96 -11.88
CA SER A 42 -0.59 8.93 -13.23
C SER A 42 -2.10 9.02 -13.16
N ASN A 43 -2.65 10.12 -13.67
CA ASN A 43 -4.06 10.26 -14.01
C ASN A 43 -4.22 10.40 -15.54
N PRO A 44 -4.59 9.33 -16.29
CA PRO A 44 -4.87 9.43 -17.72
C PRO A 44 -6.18 10.18 -18.05
N GLN A 45 -7.04 10.44 -17.05
CA GLN A 45 -8.31 11.15 -17.21
C GLN A 45 -8.20 12.65 -16.90
N GLU A 46 -7.03 13.07 -16.42
CA GLU A 46 -6.71 14.47 -16.09
C GLU A 46 -7.10 15.41 -17.22
N GLN A 47 -7.87 16.44 -16.89
CA GLN A 47 -8.49 17.35 -17.86
C GLN A 47 -8.33 18.82 -17.49
N ASP A 48 -7.54 19.13 -16.46
CA ASP A 48 -7.22 20.50 -16.07
C ASP A 48 -6.32 21.22 -17.11
N ASP A 49 -5.93 22.46 -16.79
CA ASP A 49 -5.15 23.33 -17.68
C ASP A 49 -3.76 22.76 -18.03
N ASN A 50 -3.22 21.87 -17.21
CA ASN A 50 -1.84 21.39 -17.35
C ASN A 50 -1.73 19.88 -17.65
N ASN A 51 -2.83 19.12 -17.52
CA ASN A 51 -2.94 17.68 -17.71
C ASN A 51 -1.92 16.86 -16.88
N LEU A 52 -1.59 17.34 -15.68
CA LEU A 52 -0.74 16.65 -14.73
C LEU A 52 -1.51 16.44 -13.43
N PRO A 53 -1.31 15.31 -12.74
CA PRO A 53 -2.11 14.97 -11.57
C PRO A 53 -1.81 15.89 -10.38
N GLU A 54 -2.83 16.09 -9.55
CA GLU A 54 -2.79 16.85 -8.30
C GLU A 54 -3.04 15.89 -7.11
N PRO A 55 -2.09 14.97 -6.85
CA PRO A 55 -2.33 13.87 -5.93
C PRO A 55 -2.38 14.33 -4.47
N TYR A 56 -3.33 13.77 -3.73
CA TYR A 56 -3.37 13.84 -2.27
C TYR A 56 -3.53 12.44 -1.66
N GLY A 57 -3.26 12.31 -0.36
CA GLY A 57 -3.36 11.06 0.37
C GLY A 57 -2.01 10.56 0.86
N ARG A 58 -1.74 9.27 0.68
CA ARG A 58 -0.59 8.60 1.33
C ARG A 58 -0.03 7.42 0.55
N VAL A 59 1.29 7.30 0.58
CA VAL A 59 2.05 6.11 0.20
C VAL A 59 2.89 5.67 1.40
N TRP A 60 2.85 4.39 1.74
CA TRP A 60 3.57 3.86 2.91
C TRP A 60 4.05 2.42 2.69
N VAL A 61 5.09 2.05 3.41
CA VAL A 61 5.51 0.66 3.57
C VAL A 61 5.01 0.11 4.89
N GLN A 62 4.73 -1.19 4.95
CA GLN A 62 4.27 -1.82 6.18
C GLN A 62 4.84 -3.22 6.40
N ALA A 63 4.89 -3.59 7.69
CA ALA A 63 5.19 -4.93 8.15
C ALA A 63 3.93 -5.81 8.19
N PRO A 64 4.06 -7.16 8.26
CA PRO A 64 2.92 -8.08 8.31
C PRO A 64 2.00 -7.89 9.52
N TRP A 65 2.52 -7.26 10.59
CA TRP A 65 1.77 -6.95 11.82
C TRP A 65 1.19 -5.53 11.83
N GLY A 66 1.24 -4.81 10.70
CA GLY A 66 0.59 -3.51 10.52
C GLY A 66 1.36 -2.30 11.03
N GLN A 67 2.64 -2.45 11.42
CA GLN A 67 3.51 -1.28 11.64
C GLN A 67 3.86 -0.63 10.31
N GLN A 68 3.82 0.70 10.23
CA GLN A 68 3.89 1.45 8.97
C GLN A 68 4.92 2.58 9.03
N THR A 69 5.54 2.86 7.89
CA THR A 69 6.38 4.05 7.66
C THR A 69 5.85 4.79 6.44
N ALA A 70 5.45 6.05 6.63
CA ALA A 70 5.02 6.91 5.52
C ALA A 70 6.21 7.26 4.62
N LEU A 71 6.03 7.07 3.32
CA LEU A 71 6.97 7.49 2.28
C LEU A 71 6.56 8.86 1.72
N TRP A 72 5.27 9.09 1.55
CA TRP A 72 4.73 10.38 1.11
C TRP A 72 3.34 10.56 1.69
N GLU A 73 3.02 11.78 2.09
CA GLU A 73 1.74 12.21 2.64
C GLU A 73 1.48 13.63 2.14
N HIS A 74 0.28 13.85 1.61
CA HIS A 74 -0.21 15.20 1.32
C HIS A 74 -1.70 15.27 1.68
N PRO A 75 -2.15 16.28 2.43
CA PRO A 75 -3.58 16.45 2.69
C PRO A 75 -4.30 16.86 1.39
N ASP A 76 -5.57 16.51 1.30
CA ASP A 76 -6.47 17.19 0.38
C ASP A 76 -6.65 18.64 0.88
N VAL A 77 -6.38 19.61 0.00
CA VAL A 77 -6.53 21.04 0.28
C VAL A 77 -7.41 21.71 -0.78
N ASP A 78 -8.33 20.93 -1.35
CA ASP A 78 -9.19 21.27 -2.47
C ASP A 78 -8.34 21.85 -3.62
N ILE A 79 -8.89 22.83 -4.36
CA ILE A 79 -8.28 23.56 -5.50
C ILE A 79 -6.85 24.09 -5.31
N ASN A 80 -6.29 24.00 -4.10
CA ASN A 80 -4.90 24.35 -3.82
C ASN A 80 -3.97 23.11 -3.79
N THR A 81 -4.48 21.92 -4.09
CA THR A 81 -3.69 20.69 -4.13
C THR A 81 -2.67 20.85 -5.24
N PRO A 82 -1.37 20.72 -4.95
CA PRO A 82 -0.35 21.06 -5.93
C PRO A 82 -0.25 19.96 -6.96
N THR A 83 -0.12 20.37 -8.21
CA THR A 83 0.32 19.53 -9.31
C THR A 83 1.64 18.81 -8.95
N LEU A 84 1.63 17.47 -8.93
CA LEU A 84 2.77 16.65 -8.53
C LEU A 84 2.81 15.32 -9.32
N PRO A 85 3.32 15.29 -10.55
CA PRO A 85 3.44 14.06 -11.33
C PRO A 85 4.47 13.08 -10.74
N ARG A 86 5.42 13.56 -9.93
CA ARG A 86 6.52 12.75 -9.38
C ARG A 86 6.98 13.26 -8.01
N TYR A 87 7.33 12.35 -7.12
CA TYR A 87 8.00 12.61 -5.85
C TYR A 87 9.30 11.79 -5.68
N PRO A 88 10.39 12.36 -5.13
CA PRO A 88 10.57 13.79 -4.95
C PRO A 88 10.66 14.50 -6.32
N ASP A 89 10.25 15.77 -6.34
CA ASP A 89 10.31 16.65 -7.51
C ASP A 89 11.69 17.31 -7.68
N ASP A 90 12.49 17.33 -6.61
CA ASP A 90 13.81 17.98 -6.54
C ASP A 90 15.01 17.03 -6.75
N GLY A 91 14.77 15.75 -7.04
CA GLY A 91 15.84 14.77 -7.11
C GLY A 91 15.45 13.40 -7.68
N PRO A 92 16.42 12.48 -7.80
CA PRO A 92 16.18 11.17 -8.36
C PRO A 92 15.36 10.26 -7.43
N TYR A 93 15.57 10.39 -6.11
CA TYR A 93 14.92 9.59 -5.08
C TYR A 93 14.96 10.30 -3.71
N SER A 94 14.06 9.91 -2.82
CA SER A 94 14.04 10.27 -1.39
C SER A 94 14.46 9.07 -0.54
N VAL A 95 14.79 9.30 0.73
CA VAL A 95 15.13 8.24 1.69
C VAL A 95 14.32 8.40 2.97
N ARG A 96 13.76 7.29 3.44
CA ARG A 96 13.09 7.17 4.75
C ARG A 96 13.65 5.96 5.49
N TYR A 97 13.69 6.02 6.81
CA TYR A 97 14.08 4.87 7.62
C TYR A 97 12.84 4.14 8.10
N ALA A 98 12.71 2.85 7.75
CA ALA A 98 11.69 1.98 8.28
C ALA A 98 12.27 1.17 9.45
N ASP A 99 11.72 1.35 10.66
CA ASP A 99 12.13 0.65 11.87
C ASP A 99 11.51 -0.76 12.01
N HIS A 100 10.89 -1.22 10.93
CA HIS A 100 10.24 -2.51 10.79
C HIS A 100 10.63 -3.13 9.45
N PRO A 101 10.50 -4.46 9.29
CA PRO A 101 10.70 -5.06 7.98
C PRO A 101 9.62 -4.61 7.00
N VAL A 102 10.01 -4.45 5.74
CA VAL A 102 9.12 -4.06 4.65
C VAL A 102 8.63 -5.31 3.94
N THR A 103 7.32 -5.56 3.98
CA THR A 103 6.68 -6.70 3.28
C THR A 103 5.62 -6.26 2.29
N GLU A 104 5.05 -5.09 2.49
CA GLU A 104 4.04 -4.54 1.59
C GLU A 104 4.31 -3.06 1.36
N LEU A 105 3.94 -2.63 0.17
CA LEU A 105 3.90 -1.24 -0.24
C LEU A 105 2.45 -0.91 -0.55
N CYS A 106 1.96 0.16 0.05
CA CYS A 106 0.56 0.53 0.02
C CYS A 106 0.39 1.97 -0.42
N ALA A 107 -0.74 2.23 -1.07
CA ALA A 107 -1.16 3.56 -1.47
C ALA A 107 -2.67 3.71 -1.26
N LEU A 108 -3.04 4.89 -0.76
CA LEU A 108 -4.39 5.42 -0.79
C LEU A 108 -4.23 6.87 -1.26
N VAL A 109 -4.40 7.07 -2.56
CA VAL A 109 -4.10 8.33 -3.24
C VAL A 109 -5.29 8.71 -4.09
N GLY A 110 -5.86 9.87 -3.77
CA GLY A 110 -6.83 10.58 -4.60
C GLY A 110 -6.14 11.63 -5.45
N GLU A 111 -6.92 12.27 -6.29
CA GLU A 111 -6.55 13.37 -7.16
C GLU A 111 -7.69 14.39 -7.08
N ASP A 112 -7.36 15.67 -6.99
CA ASP A 112 -8.36 16.73 -6.94
C ASP A 112 -8.50 17.37 -8.33
N ASP A 113 -9.62 17.11 -8.99
CA ASP A 113 -9.89 17.60 -10.35
C ASP A 113 -10.32 19.09 -10.38
N THR A 114 -9.64 19.96 -9.63
CA THR A 114 -9.85 21.43 -9.54
C THR A 114 -11.30 21.91 -9.45
N GLY A 115 -12.23 21.06 -8.97
CA GLY A 115 -13.65 21.36 -8.82
C GLY A 115 -14.52 21.18 -10.09
N ILE A 116 -14.09 20.39 -11.07
CA ILE A 116 -14.85 20.08 -12.30
C ILE A 116 -15.64 18.76 -12.20
N ASN A 117 -15.14 17.77 -11.46
CA ASN A 117 -15.72 16.42 -11.26
C ASN A 117 -15.57 15.94 -9.81
N ASP A 118 -16.10 14.74 -9.54
CA ASP A 118 -15.81 14.01 -8.30
C ASP A 118 -14.33 13.59 -8.33
N ASP A 119 -13.64 13.72 -7.19
CA ASP A 119 -12.24 13.34 -7.02
C ASP A 119 -11.93 11.94 -7.56
N ASP A 120 -10.91 11.88 -8.42
CA ASP A 120 -10.39 10.64 -8.97
C ASP A 120 -9.62 9.82 -7.92
N THR A 121 -9.70 8.50 -8.02
CA THR A 121 -8.89 7.59 -7.19
C THR A 121 -7.74 7.01 -7.99
N LEU A 122 -6.52 7.49 -7.75
CA LEU A 122 -5.31 7.04 -8.45
C LEU A 122 -4.82 5.69 -7.93
N ALA A 123 -4.94 5.41 -6.63
CA ALA A 123 -4.53 4.12 -6.08
C ALA A 123 -5.24 3.82 -4.76
N ALA A 124 -5.69 2.58 -4.60
CA ALA A 124 -6.20 2.08 -3.33
C ALA A 124 -5.82 0.61 -3.14
N GLY A 125 -4.83 0.34 -2.29
CA GLY A 125 -4.45 -1.02 -1.95
C GLY A 125 -2.98 -1.18 -1.60
N CYS A 126 -2.55 -2.43 -1.59
CA CYS A 126 -1.19 -2.83 -1.27
C CYS A 126 -0.70 -3.90 -2.25
N VAL A 127 0.62 -3.93 -2.47
CA VAL A 127 1.32 -4.97 -3.20
C VAL A 127 2.46 -5.55 -2.35
N PRO A 128 2.74 -6.86 -2.46
CA PRO A 128 3.86 -7.47 -1.74
C PRO A 128 5.19 -6.94 -2.27
N VAL A 129 6.14 -6.72 -1.35
CA VAL A 129 7.50 -6.27 -1.67
C VAL A 129 8.47 -7.46 -1.56
N GLU A 130 9.21 -7.69 -2.63
CA GLU A 130 10.21 -8.78 -2.72
C GLU A 130 11.65 -8.24 -2.70
N GLY A 131 11.84 -6.92 -2.81
CA GLY A 131 13.15 -6.27 -2.80
C GLY A 131 13.12 -4.91 -3.51
N PRO A 132 14.28 -4.39 -3.94
CA PRO A 132 14.34 -3.28 -4.87
C PRO A 132 13.62 -3.60 -6.19
N GLY A 133 12.92 -2.64 -6.76
CA GLY A 133 12.11 -2.84 -7.97
C GLY A 133 11.03 -1.77 -8.15
N THR A 134 10.24 -1.93 -9.21
CA THR A 134 9.12 -1.04 -9.52
C THR A 134 7.80 -1.74 -9.18
N TYR A 135 6.95 -1.02 -8.46
CA TYR A 135 5.70 -1.49 -7.89
C TYR A 135 4.58 -0.55 -8.31
N THR A 136 3.57 -1.05 -9.01
CA THR A 136 2.42 -0.25 -9.43
C THR A 136 1.18 -0.68 -8.66
N ILE A 137 0.51 0.30 -8.05
CA ILE A 137 -0.76 0.13 -7.35
C ILE A 137 -1.82 0.86 -8.18
N PRO A 138 -2.76 0.15 -8.83
CA PRO A 138 -3.79 0.78 -9.64
C PRO A 138 -4.94 1.31 -8.77
N GLY A 139 -5.61 2.34 -9.28
CA GLY A 139 -6.93 2.78 -8.86
C GLY A 139 -7.91 2.66 -10.03
N PRO A 140 -9.20 2.97 -9.81
CA PRO A 140 -10.18 3.08 -10.89
C PRO A 140 -9.77 4.08 -11.97
N ASP A 141 -9.14 5.18 -11.57
CA ASP A 141 -8.95 6.34 -12.45
C ASP A 141 -7.50 6.52 -12.90
N GLY A 142 -6.56 5.93 -12.16
CA GLY A 142 -5.14 6.07 -12.44
C GLY A 142 -4.26 4.98 -11.84
N SER A 143 -3.01 5.33 -11.59
CA SER A 143 -2.08 4.47 -10.86
C SER A 143 -1.01 5.26 -10.13
N VAL A 144 -0.48 4.66 -9.06
CA VAL A 144 0.73 5.13 -8.39
C VAL A 144 1.82 4.09 -8.61
N THR A 145 2.94 4.52 -9.20
CA THR A 145 4.11 3.68 -9.43
C THR A 145 5.24 4.09 -8.52
N ILE A 146 5.69 3.18 -7.67
CA ILE A 146 6.78 3.40 -6.73
C ILE A 146 7.99 2.60 -7.18
N THR A 147 9.14 3.24 -7.27
CA THR A 147 10.42 2.54 -7.49
C THR A 147 11.18 2.51 -6.18
N LEU A 148 11.51 1.31 -5.68
CA LEU A 148 12.42 1.08 -4.56
C LEU A 148 13.82 0.81 -5.11
N TYR A 149 14.81 1.56 -4.64
CA TYR A 149 16.19 1.49 -5.13
C TYR A 149 17.08 0.63 -4.23
N ASP A 150 18.08 0.00 -4.86
CA ASP A 150 19.22 -0.62 -4.20
C ASP A 150 20.35 0.42 -4.13
N VAL A 151 20.65 0.95 -2.94
CA VAL A 151 21.60 2.06 -2.73
C VAL A 151 22.67 1.73 -1.70
#